data_AF-A0A109D4H7-F1
#
_entry.id   AF-A0A109D4H7-F1
#
_cell.length_a   1.000
_cell.length_b   1.000
_cell.length_c   1.000
_cell.angle_alpha   90.00
_cell.angle_beta   90.00
_cell.angle_gamma   90.00
#
_symmetry.space_group_name_H-M   'P 1'
#
loop_
_entity.id
_entity.type
_entity.pdbx_description
1 polymer ?
#
loop_
_entity_poly.entity_id
_entity_poly.type
_entity_poly.pdbx_seq_one_letter_code
_entity_poly.pdbx_strand_id
1 'polypeptide(L)'
;MSERMLTQIAIKEQWFDALEGLRSLPNGSASLSHEIESAFKDSDTAYAKGKIIYMSETTEVCKVVDFKFRYGSLNDYEIFSQSNCVH
;
A
#
# COMPACT_ATOMS: atom_id res chain seq x y z
N MET A 1 4.91 8.57 -6.06
CA MET A 1 5.07 7.28 -6.77
C MET A 1 4.99 6.12 -5.78
N SER A 2 5.70 6.20 -4.64
CA SER A 2 5.67 5.19 -3.58
C SER A 2 4.27 4.90 -3.02
N GLU A 3 3.41 5.91 -2.85
CA GLU A 3 2.01 5.70 -2.42
C GLU A 3 1.22 4.83 -3.40
N ARG A 4 1.31 5.14 -4.71
CA ARG A 4 0.65 4.34 -5.75
C ARG A 4 1.18 2.92 -5.78
N MET A 5 2.50 2.75 -5.56
CA MET A 5 3.09 1.42 -5.44
C MET A 5 2.54 0.69 -4.21
N LEU A 6 2.45 1.36 -3.06
CA LEU A 6 1.90 0.78 -1.84
C LEU A 6 0.44 0.31 -2.03
N THR A 7 -0.37 1.07 -2.77
CA THR A 7 -1.71 0.63 -3.18
C THR A 7 -1.66 -0.62 -4.06
N GLN A 8 -0.75 -0.67 -5.05
CA GLN A 8 -0.61 -1.82 -5.94
C GLN A 8 -0.14 -3.08 -5.21
N ILE A 9 0.79 -2.94 -4.27
CA ILE A 9 1.22 -4.01 -3.37
C ILE A 9 0.00 -4.54 -2.61
N ALA A 10 -0.77 -3.67 -1.98
CA ALA A 10 -1.92 -4.08 -1.19
C ALA A 10 -3.01 -4.79 -2.00
N ILE A 11 -3.23 -4.39 -3.26
CA ILE A 11 -4.13 -5.10 -4.19
C ILE A 11 -3.58 -6.51 -4.50
N LYS A 12 -2.29 -6.62 -4.79
CA LYS A 12 -1.66 -7.90 -5.20
C LYS A 12 -1.51 -8.89 -4.05
N GLU A 13 -1.20 -8.39 -2.86
CA GLU A 13 -1.14 -9.16 -1.63
C GLU A 13 -2.53 -9.42 -1.03
N GLN A 14 -3.61 -9.00 -1.72
CA GLN A 14 -5.01 -9.22 -1.35
C GLN A 14 -5.36 -8.70 0.05
N TRP A 15 -4.75 -7.58 0.44
CA TRP A 15 -5.02 -6.92 1.73
C TRP A 15 -6.37 -6.22 1.78
N PHE A 16 -6.97 -5.96 0.62
CA PHE A 16 -8.36 -5.52 0.51
C PHE A 16 -8.92 -5.99 -0.84
N ASP A 17 -10.24 -6.13 -0.92
CA ASP A 17 -10.89 -6.37 -2.20
C ASP A 17 -10.82 -5.08 -3.03
N ALA A 18 -10.10 -5.11 -4.14
CA ALA A 18 -9.99 -3.97 -5.04
C ALA A 18 -11.36 -3.52 -5.56
N LEU A 19 -12.37 -4.39 -5.63
CA LEU A 19 -13.74 -4.04 -6.00
C LEU A 19 -14.47 -3.28 -4.88
N GLU A 20 -14.18 -3.56 -3.61
CA GLU A 20 -14.68 -2.77 -2.49
C GLU A 20 -13.90 -1.45 -2.34
N GLY A 21 -12.57 -1.49 -2.46
CA GLY A 21 -11.70 -0.32 -2.41
C GLY A 21 -11.91 0.67 -3.58
N LEU A 22 -12.31 0.18 -4.77
CA LEU A 22 -12.74 1.01 -5.90
C LEU A 22 -14.16 1.58 -5.73
N ARG A 23 -15.00 0.93 -4.91
CA ARG A 23 -16.35 1.41 -4.57
C ARG A 23 -16.35 2.45 -3.44
N SER A 24 -15.26 2.60 -2.69
CA SER A 24 -15.01 3.76 -1.83
C SER A 24 -14.51 4.98 -2.60
N LEU A 25 -15.41 5.49 -3.44
CA LEU A 25 -15.48 6.89 -3.85
C LEU A 25 -16.53 7.59 -2.93
N PRO A 26 -16.63 8.93 -2.88
CA PRO A 26 -16.95 9.78 -1.71
C PRO A 26 -18.20 9.50 -0.85
N ASN A 27 -19.01 8.49 -1.17
CA ASN A 27 -20.21 8.07 -0.45
C ASN A 27 -20.18 6.58 0.01
N GLY A 28 -19.03 5.89 -0.07
CA GLY A 28 -18.87 4.49 0.36
C GLY A 28 -18.29 4.37 1.77
N SER A 29 -18.72 3.37 2.53
CA SER A 29 -18.33 3.11 3.93
C SER A 29 -16.90 2.58 4.13
N ALA A 30 -16.09 2.53 3.06
CA ALA A 30 -14.71 2.13 3.12
C ALA A 30 -13.74 3.32 2.94
N SER A 31 -12.59 3.27 3.60
CA SER A 31 -11.54 4.29 3.56
C SER A 31 -10.18 3.63 3.37
N LEU A 32 -9.33 4.28 2.56
CA LEU A 32 -7.97 3.84 2.28
C LEU A 32 -7.01 5.01 2.52
N SER A 33 -6.11 4.86 3.48
CA SER A 33 -5.07 5.85 3.76
C SER A 33 -3.69 5.24 3.53
N HIS A 34 -2.78 6.06 2.99
CA HIS A 34 -1.39 5.70 2.78
C HIS A 34 -0.51 6.76 3.43
N GLU A 35 0.57 6.31 4.05
CA GLU A 35 1.62 7.16 4.59
C GLU A 35 2.97 6.58 4.17
N ILE A 36 3.88 7.42 3.68
CA ILE A 36 5.25 7.01 3.37
C ILE A 36 6.14 7.52 4.48
N GLU A 37 6.66 6.61 5.30
CA GLU A 37 7.53 6.93 6.43
C GLU A 37 8.92 7.37 5.96
N SER A 38 9.44 6.71 4.92
CA SER A 38 10.71 7.06 4.30
C SER A 38 10.74 6.60 2.85
N ALA A 39 11.48 7.33 2.02
CA ALA A 39 11.78 6.90 0.66
C ALA A 39 13.15 7.42 0.22
N PHE A 40 13.90 6.58 -0.49
CA PHE A 40 15.11 7.00 -1.21
C PHE A 40 15.17 6.34 -2.58
N LYS A 41 15.98 6.93 -3.45
CA LYS A 41 16.18 6.46 -4.83
C LYS A 41 17.65 6.07 -5.01
N ASP A 42 17.86 4.90 -5.59
CA ASP A 42 19.15 4.43 -6.07
C ASP A 42 19.01 4.04 -7.55
N SER A 43 19.64 4.82 -8.42
CA SER A 43 19.54 4.67 -9.87
C SER A 43 18.09 4.63 -10.39
N ASP A 44 17.60 3.49 -10.89
CA ASP A 44 16.21 3.30 -11.35
C ASP A 44 15.32 2.58 -10.33
N THR A 45 15.83 2.34 -9.13
CA THR A 45 15.11 1.67 -8.04
C THR A 45 14.77 2.67 -6.93
N ALA A 46 13.53 2.62 -6.45
CA ALA A 46 13.09 3.31 -5.23
C ALA A 46 12.99 2.30 -4.10
N TYR A 47 13.36 2.73 -2.91
CA TYR A 47 13.15 2.03 -1.66
C TYR A 47 12.22 2.89 -0.82
N ALA A 48 11.21 2.27 -0.22
CA ALA A 48 10.24 2.98 0.58
C ALA A 48 9.74 2.11 1.73
N LYS A 49 9.52 2.76 2.87
CA LYS A 49 8.74 2.22 3.96
C LYS A 49 7.42 2.97 4.00
N GLY A 50 6.31 2.23 4.00
CA GLY A 50 4.98 2.83 3.98
C GLY A 50 3.98 2.08 4.83
N LYS A 51 3.00 2.82 5.34
CA LYS A 51 1.85 2.33 6.07
C LYS A 51 0.62 2.42 5.19
N ILE A 52 -0.18 1.36 5.18
CA ILE A 52 -1.49 1.35 4.53
C ILE A 52 -2.55 0.92 5.54
N ILE A 53 -3.64 1.67 5.58
CA ILE A 53 -4.81 1.37 6.40
C ILE A 53 -6.01 1.31 5.48
N TYR A 54 -6.69 0.17 5.48
CA TYR A 54 -7.98 -0.03 4.86
C TYR A 54 -9.01 -0.31 5.96
N MET A 55 -10.10 0.44 5.97
CA MET A 55 -11.22 0.23 6.86
C MET A 55 -12.49 0.16 6.04
N SER A 56 -13.37 -0.77 6.34
CA SER A 56 -14.71 -0.94 5.78
C SER A 56 -15.66 -1.40 6.90
N GLU A 57 -16.94 -1.62 6.61
CA GLU A 57 -17.89 -2.15 7.59
C GLU A 57 -17.50 -3.54 8.16
N THR A 58 -16.79 -4.35 7.38
CA THR A 58 -16.49 -5.76 7.73
C THR A 58 -15.00 -6.04 7.91
N THR A 59 -14.14 -5.15 7.43
CA THR A 59 -12.71 -5.40 7.31
C THR A 59 -11.91 -4.19 7.78
N GLU A 60 -10.99 -4.43 8.71
CA GLU A 60 -9.95 -3.51 9.12
C GLU A 60 -8.59 -4.15 8.85
N VAL A 61 -7.77 -3.46 8.07
CA VAL A 61 -6.42 -3.90 7.70
C VAL A 61 -5.47 -2.74 7.91
N CYS A 62 -4.43 -2.97 8.70
CA CYS A 62 -3.37 -2.01 8.93
C CYS A 62 -2.02 -2.70 8.76
N LYS A 63 -1.25 -2.27 7.75
CA LYS A 63 0.05 -2.85 7.40
C LYS A 63 1.12 -1.79 7.33
N VAL A 64 2.30 -2.13 7.83
CA VAL A 64 3.56 -1.39 7.60
C VAL A 64 4.44 -2.27 6.73
N VAL A 65 4.99 -1.71 5.67
CA VAL A 65 5.66 -2.44 4.59
C VAL A 65 6.95 -1.74 4.24
N ASP A 66 8.05 -2.49 4.22
CA ASP A 66 9.31 -2.06 3.64
C ASP A 66 9.49 -2.76 2.29
N PHE A 67 9.67 -1.97 1.23
CA PHE A 67 9.68 -2.47 -0.13
C PHE A 67 10.60 -1.66 -1.04
N LYS A 68 11.07 -2.29 -2.11
CA LYS A 68 11.65 -1.60 -3.27
C LYS A 68 10.78 -1.78 -4.50
N PHE A 69 10.92 -0.87 -5.45
CA PHE A 69 10.28 -0.96 -6.75
C PHE A 69 11.07 -0.21 -7.82
N ARG A 70 10.93 -0.65 -9.08
CA ARG A 70 11.54 0.03 -10.23
C ARG A 70 10.70 1.22 -10.68
N TYR A 71 11.33 2.37 -10.90
CA TYR A 71 10.67 3.56 -11.45
C TYR A 71 10.04 3.23 -12.81
N GLY A 72 8.77 3.61 -12.98
CA GLY A 72 8.02 3.35 -14.22
C GLY A 72 7.42 1.95 -14.35
N SER A 73 7.64 1.06 -13.37
CA SER A 73 6.96 -0.24 -13.30
C SER A 73 6.12 -0.31 -12.04
N LEU A 74 4.82 -0.61 -12.18
CA LEU A 74 3.93 -0.93 -11.06
C LEU A 74 3.92 -2.44 -10.72
N ASN A 75 4.67 -3.22 -11.48
CA ASN A 75 4.69 -4.68 -11.36
C ASN A 75 5.99 -5.24 -10.80
N ASP A 76 7.04 -4.41 -10.77
CA ASP A 76 8.38 -4.80 -10.37
C ASP A 76 8.65 -4.22 -8.98
N TYR A 77 8.22 -4.96 -7.95
CA TYR A 77 8.46 -4.66 -6.55
C TYR A 77 8.94 -5.89 -5.79
N GLU A 78 9.63 -5.65 -4.68
CA GLU A 78 10.02 -6.67 -3.71
C GLU A 78 9.69 -6.14 -2.31
N ILE A 79 9.03 -6.96 -1.49
CA ILE A 79 8.76 -6.65 -0.08
C ILE A 79 9.90 -7.24 0.74
N PHE A 80 10.63 -6.40 1.47
CA PHE A 80 11.67 -6.84 2.40
C PHE A 80 11.07 -7.27 3.73
N SER A 81 10.06 -6.54 4.20
CA SER A 81 9.33 -6.88 5.42
C SER A 81 7.91 -6.35 5.40
N GLN A 82 7.02 -7.05 6.10
CA GLN A 82 5.66 -6.61 6.37
C GLN A 82 5.30 -6.93 7.82
N SER A 83 4.56 -6.02 8.45
CA SER A 83 3.98 -6.25 9.78
C SER A 83 2.60 -5.64 9.87
N ASN A 84 1.79 -6.12 10.80
CA ASN A 84 0.60 -5.41 11.21
C ASN A 84 1.01 -4.14 11.98
N CYS A 85 0.17 -3.11 11.95
CA CYS A 85 0.37 -1.95 12.81
C CYS A 85 0.30 -2.37 14.29
N VAL A 86 1.19 -1.82 15.11
CA VAL A 86 1.11 -1.95 16.57
C VAL A 86 0.04 -0.96 17.05
N HIS A 87 -0.98 -1.46 17.74
CA HIS A 87 -2.00 -0.64 18.41
C HIS A 87 -1.41 0.05 19.65
#